data_AF-V4SF39-F1
#
_entry.id   AF-V4SF39-F1
#
_cell.length_a   1.000
_cell.length_b   1.000
_cell.length_c   1.000
_cell.angle_alpha   90.00
_cell.angle_beta   90.00
_cell.angle_gamma   90.00
#
_symmetry.space_group_name_H-M   'P 1'
#
loop_
_entity.id
_entity.type
_entity.pdbx_description
1 polymer ?
#
loop_
_entity_poly.entity_id
_entity_poly.type
_entity_poly.pdbx_seq_one_letter_code
_entity_poly.pdbx_strand_id
1 'polypeptide(L)'
;MSGYVHRLCCWHLERNAQANVKRNEFTSKFRQLMLNPMSMEEFDRDWFSIVYDLGLEQNSWVEKMYAKRRKWTEAYLKGTFFAGMRTTQRCESLNSHLCRFVEQKLKLYDFIRQIHRAMYCIRHKEVQDEYETNHTAPVLTTHLQSIEKHASEIYTRNVLKWFRMEILGEATLIMLGCAKTANSNIYILTKFQHPE
;
A
#
# COMPACT_ATOMS: atom_id res chain seq x y z
N MET A 1 -20.25 -11.70 -8.51
CA MET A 1 -19.05 -10.87 -8.76
C MET A 1 -17.98 -11.27 -7.73
N SER A 2 -17.11 -12.24 -8.03
CA SER A 2 -16.16 -12.78 -7.02
C SER A 2 -14.75 -12.98 -7.58
N GLY A 3 -14.05 -11.88 -7.87
CA GLY A 3 -12.63 -11.90 -8.25
C GLY A 3 -11.76 -10.89 -7.51
N TYR A 4 -12.34 -10.02 -6.68
CA TYR A 4 -11.62 -8.94 -6.00
C TYR A 4 -11.59 -9.16 -4.50
N VAL A 5 -10.41 -9.01 -3.91
CA VAL A 5 -10.24 -9.01 -2.45
C VAL A 5 -10.30 -7.57 -1.97
N HIS A 6 -11.20 -7.31 -1.03
CA HIS A 6 -11.34 -5.98 -0.42
C HIS A 6 -10.54 -5.89 0.87
N ARG A 7 -9.72 -4.83 0.99
CA ARG A 7 -8.97 -4.49 2.20
C ARG A 7 -9.56 -3.26 2.88
N LEU A 8 -9.70 -3.32 4.19
CA LEU A 8 -10.04 -2.17 5.04
C LEU A 8 -8.80 -1.28 5.22
N CYS A 9 -9.01 0.03 5.14
CA CYS A 9 -7.96 1.02 5.32
C CYS A 9 -7.38 0.98 6.74
N CYS A 10 -6.08 0.72 6.88
CA CYS A 10 -5.41 0.62 8.19
C CYS A 10 -5.53 1.90 9.03
N TRP A 11 -5.45 3.08 8.40
CA TRP A 11 -5.60 4.37 9.11
C TRP A 11 -6.98 4.52 9.77
N HIS A 12 -8.06 4.23 9.03
CA HIS A 12 -9.41 4.27 9.57
C HIS A 12 -9.61 3.20 10.66
N LEU A 13 -9.02 2.02 10.50
CA LEU A 13 -9.07 0.98 11.53
C LEU A 13 -8.37 1.40 12.82
N GLU A 14 -7.21 2.06 12.73
CA GLU A 14 -6.50 2.59 13.89
C GLU A 14 -7.31 3.67 14.61
N ARG A 15 -7.91 4.61 13.87
CA ARG A 15 -8.82 5.61 14.47
C ARG A 15 -10.06 4.97 15.11
N ASN A 16 -10.62 3.95 14.47
CA ASN A 16 -11.76 3.22 15.03
C ASN A 16 -11.37 2.44 16.28
N ALA A 17 -10.17 1.85 16.33
CA ALA A 17 -9.64 1.19 17.52
C ALA A 17 -9.54 2.18 18.69
N GLN A 18 -8.97 3.37 18.45
CA GLN A 18 -8.88 4.43 19.45
C GLN A 18 -10.26 4.86 19.96
N ALA A 19 -11.24 5.02 19.06
CA ALA A 19 -12.59 5.46 19.42
C ALA A 19 -13.39 4.40 20.21
N ASN A 20 -13.26 3.12 19.86
CA ASN A 20 -14.08 2.03 20.42
C ASN A 20 -13.46 1.36 21.65
N VAL A 21 -12.14 1.31 21.74
CA VAL A 21 -11.43 0.65 22.85
C VAL A 21 -10.85 1.67 23.83
N LYS A 22 -10.47 2.86 23.36
CA LYS A 22 -9.92 3.97 24.18
C LYS A 22 -8.72 3.57 25.04
N ARG A 23 -7.92 2.60 24.59
CA ARG A 23 -6.67 2.17 25.22
C ARG A 23 -5.52 2.25 24.22
N ASN A 24 -4.48 2.99 24.60
CA ASN A 24 -3.29 3.17 23.77
C ASN A 24 -2.53 1.86 23.56
N GLU A 25 -2.47 1.01 24.58
CA GLU A 25 -1.83 -0.30 24.50
C GLU A 25 -2.50 -1.19 23.44
N PHE A 26 -3.84 -1.29 23.45
CA PHE A 26 -4.58 -2.02 22.43
C PHE A 26 -4.29 -1.47 21.04
N THR A 27 -4.32 -0.14 20.87
CA THR A 27 -4.11 0.50 19.56
C THR A 27 -2.73 0.18 18.99
N SER A 28 -1.69 0.21 19.84
CA SER A 28 -0.32 -0.14 19.44
C SER A 28 -0.21 -1.60 19.01
N LYS A 29 -0.72 -2.54 19.82
CA LYS A 29 -0.67 -3.97 19.48
C LYS A 29 -1.55 -4.32 18.28
N PHE A 30 -2.72 -3.69 18.16
CA PHE A 30 -3.61 -3.81 17.00
C PHE A 30 -2.94 -3.34 15.72
N ARG A 31 -2.14 -2.26 15.77
CA ARG A 31 -1.34 -1.80 14.62
C ARG A 31 -0.28 -2.82 14.21
N GLN A 32 0.38 -3.47 15.17
CA GLN A 32 1.34 -4.54 14.88
C GLN A 32 0.66 -5.73 14.19
N LEU A 33 -0.49 -6.19 14.72
CA LEU A 33 -1.30 -7.24 14.11
C LEU A 33 -1.83 -6.88 12.70
N MET A 34 -2.04 -5.59 12.44
CA MET A 34 -2.44 -5.10 11.11
C MET A 34 -1.30 -5.18 10.09
N LEU A 35 -0.06 -4.85 10.48
CA LEU A 35 1.01 -4.48 9.54
C LEU A 35 2.19 -5.45 9.53
N ASN A 36 2.44 -6.17 10.61
CA ASN A 36 3.60 -7.05 10.70
C ASN A 36 3.34 -8.34 9.92
N PRO A 37 4.34 -8.82 9.16
CA PRO A 37 4.27 -10.13 8.54
C PRO A 37 4.31 -11.20 9.64
N MET A 38 3.31 -12.08 9.64
CA MET A 38 3.18 -13.21 10.57
C MET A 38 2.32 -14.31 9.92
N SER A 39 2.37 -15.52 10.47
CA SER A 39 1.47 -16.60 10.07
C SER A 39 0.04 -16.38 10.59
N MET A 40 -0.93 -17.14 10.07
CA MET A 40 -2.31 -17.06 10.56
C MET A 40 -2.41 -17.54 12.00
N GLU A 41 -1.61 -18.56 12.37
CA GLU A 41 -1.54 -19.13 13.71
C GLU A 41 -0.91 -18.15 14.71
N GLU A 42 0.16 -17.47 14.30
CA GLU A 42 0.78 -16.40 15.11
C GLU A 42 -0.20 -15.25 15.34
N PHE A 43 -0.91 -14.83 14.30
CA PHE A 43 -1.95 -13.81 14.42
C PHE A 43 -3.04 -14.21 15.41
N ASP A 44 -3.60 -15.42 15.29
CA ASP A 44 -4.71 -15.85 16.13
C ASP A 44 -4.26 -15.95 17.59
N ARG A 45 -3.09 -16.52 17.86
CA ARG A 45 -2.51 -16.58 19.21
C ARG A 45 -2.31 -15.19 19.81
N ASP A 46 -1.66 -14.28 19.08
CA ASP A 46 -1.36 -12.95 19.57
C ASP A 46 -2.65 -12.12 19.76
N TRP A 47 -3.62 -12.26 18.85
CA TRP A 47 -4.94 -11.65 18.98
C TRP A 47 -5.64 -12.07 20.28
N PHE A 48 -5.73 -13.39 20.54
CA PHE A 48 -6.42 -13.89 21.73
C PHE A 48 -5.70 -13.49 23.02
N SER A 49 -4.36 -13.50 23.04
CA SER A 49 -3.58 -12.97 24.17
C SER A 49 -3.93 -11.53 24.47
N ILE A 50 -3.91 -10.65 23.46
CA ILE A 50 -4.20 -9.21 23.63
C ILE A 50 -5.62 -8.97 24.13
N VAL A 51 -6.59 -9.73 23.62
CA VAL A 51 -7.99 -9.60 24.03
C VAL A 51 -8.17 -10.03 25.48
N TYR A 52 -7.54 -11.14 25.90
CA TYR A 52 -7.58 -11.64 27.27
C TYR A 52 -6.86 -10.70 28.25
N ASP A 53 -5.61 -10.34 27.96
CA ASP A 53 -4.77 -9.50 28.82
C ASP A 53 -5.40 -8.13 29.09
N LEU A 54 -6.20 -7.63 28.13
CA LEU A 54 -6.90 -6.35 28.23
C LEU A 54 -8.37 -6.49 28.66
N GLY A 55 -8.89 -7.70 28.92
CA GLY A 55 -10.29 -7.90 29.32
C GLY A 55 -11.29 -7.38 28.27
N LEU A 56 -11.04 -7.64 26.98
CA LEU A 56 -11.81 -7.16 25.84
C LEU A 56 -12.73 -8.22 25.22
N GLU A 57 -12.92 -9.36 25.87
CA GLU A 57 -13.67 -10.52 25.37
C GLU A 57 -15.13 -10.18 25.07
N GLN A 58 -15.73 -9.28 25.85
CA GLN A 58 -17.13 -8.83 25.67
C GLN A 58 -17.24 -7.55 24.82
N ASN A 59 -16.13 -7.05 24.26
CA ASN A 59 -16.17 -5.85 23.43
C ASN A 59 -16.68 -6.19 22.01
N SER A 60 -17.92 -5.80 21.73
CA SER A 60 -18.58 -6.08 20.44
C SER A 60 -17.82 -5.57 19.20
N TRP A 61 -17.03 -4.50 19.34
CA TRP A 61 -16.21 -4.00 18.23
C TRP A 61 -15.00 -4.90 17.99
N VAL A 62 -14.33 -5.34 19.05
CA VAL A 62 -13.20 -6.29 18.98
C VAL A 62 -13.63 -7.60 18.35
N GLU A 63 -14.76 -8.16 18.77
CA GLU A 63 -15.34 -9.39 18.19
C GLU A 63 -15.59 -9.23 16.67
N LYS A 64 -16.22 -8.11 16.27
CA LYS A 64 -16.46 -7.79 14.84
C LYS A 64 -15.16 -7.64 14.06
N MET A 65 -14.09 -7.13 14.68
CA MET A 65 -12.80 -7.00 14.03
C MET A 65 -12.15 -8.36 13.79
N TYR A 66 -12.23 -9.28 14.75
CA TYR A 66 -11.75 -10.65 14.56
C TYR A 66 -12.50 -11.39 13.45
N ALA A 67 -13.83 -11.25 13.40
CA ALA A 67 -14.66 -11.81 12.33
C ALA A 67 -14.24 -11.28 10.93
N LYS A 68 -13.72 -10.05 10.88
CA LYS A 68 -13.26 -9.39 9.64
C LYS A 68 -11.74 -9.51 9.39
N ARG A 69 -10.98 -10.30 10.15
CA ARG A 69 -9.50 -10.41 10.07
C ARG A 69 -8.96 -10.55 8.64
N ARG A 70 -9.63 -11.36 7.82
CA ARG A 70 -9.33 -11.54 6.38
C ARG A 70 -9.37 -10.28 5.52
N LYS A 71 -9.92 -9.17 6.02
CA LYS A 71 -10.01 -7.90 5.30
C LYS A 71 -8.97 -6.88 5.76
N TRP A 72 -8.15 -7.15 6.76
CA TRP A 72 -7.30 -6.08 7.32
C TRP A 72 -5.92 -6.51 7.79
N THR A 73 -5.72 -7.73 8.29
CA THR A 73 -4.39 -8.17 8.73
C THR A 73 -3.59 -8.74 7.58
N GLU A 74 -2.30 -8.36 7.51
CA GLU A 74 -1.35 -8.91 6.53
C GLU A 74 -1.25 -10.44 6.60
N ALA A 75 -1.43 -11.04 7.78
CA ALA A 75 -1.37 -12.50 7.97
C ALA A 75 -2.37 -13.26 7.06
N TYR A 76 -3.56 -12.69 6.87
CA TYR A 76 -4.62 -13.28 6.04
C TYR A 76 -4.71 -12.69 4.63
N LEU A 77 -4.05 -11.57 4.39
CA LEU A 77 -4.00 -10.90 3.08
C LEU A 77 -2.79 -11.34 2.25
N LYS A 78 -1.89 -12.14 2.82
CA LYS A 78 -0.72 -12.72 2.15
C LYS A 78 -1.11 -13.39 0.83
N GLY A 79 -0.36 -13.09 -0.23
CA GLY A 79 -0.61 -13.58 -1.58
C GLY A 79 -1.58 -12.72 -2.40
N THR A 80 -2.17 -11.67 -1.82
CA THR A 80 -2.98 -10.71 -2.56
C THR A 80 -2.19 -9.43 -2.82
N PHE A 81 -2.12 -9.01 -4.09
CA PHE A 81 -1.46 -7.77 -4.46
C PHE A 81 -2.36 -6.56 -4.25
N PHE A 82 -1.95 -5.65 -3.35
CA PHE A 82 -2.65 -4.39 -3.07
C PHE A 82 -1.89 -3.16 -3.58
N ALA A 83 -0.83 -3.32 -4.37
CA ALA A 83 -0.01 -2.21 -4.89
C ALA A 83 0.43 -1.21 -3.79
N GLY A 84 0.81 -1.71 -2.60
CA GLY A 84 1.22 -0.89 -1.46
C GLY A 84 0.08 -0.13 -0.75
N MET A 85 -1.18 -0.28 -1.18
CA MET A 85 -2.33 0.40 -0.58
C MET A 85 -2.67 -0.18 0.80
N ARG A 86 -2.10 0.43 1.85
CA ARG A 86 -2.38 0.11 3.26
C ARG A 86 -3.24 1.17 3.95
N THR A 87 -3.10 2.43 3.56
CA THR A 87 -3.74 3.59 4.19
C THR A 87 -4.59 4.37 3.18
N THR A 88 -5.17 5.49 3.61
CA THR A 88 -5.87 6.49 2.80
C THR A 88 -4.96 7.20 1.77
N GLN A 89 -3.76 6.70 1.48
CA GLN A 89 -2.72 7.35 0.68
C GLN A 89 -3.22 8.01 -0.61
N ARG A 90 -4.15 7.38 -1.35
CA ARG A 90 -4.76 7.99 -2.54
C ARG A 90 -5.65 9.19 -2.21
N CYS A 91 -6.52 9.05 -1.22
CA CYS A 91 -7.38 10.14 -0.75
C CYS A 91 -6.56 11.25 -0.06
N GLU A 92 -5.51 10.91 0.68
CA GLU A 92 -4.59 11.86 1.31
C GLU A 92 -3.77 12.62 0.28
N SER A 93 -3.26 11.94 -0.76
CA SER A 93 -2.55 12.58 -1.87
C SER A 93 -3.48 13.51 -2.65
N LEU A 94 -4.70 13.05 -2.96
CA LEU A 94 -5.70 13.89 -3.61
C LEU A 94 -6.07 15.08 -2.71
N ASN A 95 -6.33 14.85 -1.42
CA ASN A 95 -6.67 15.89 -0.47
C ASN A 95 -5.53 16.90 -0.33
N SER A 96 -4.28 16.43 -0.20
CA SER A 96 -3.09 17.29 -0.16
C SER A 96 -2.94 18.12 -1.43
N HIS A 97 -3.15 17.51 -2.61
CA HIS A 97 -3.13 18.22 -3.88
C HIS A 97 -4.22 19.29 -3.94
N LEU A 98 -5.45 18.95 -3.54
CA LEU A 98 -6.59 19.87 -3.52
C LEU A 98 -6.43 20.98 -2.48
N CYS A 99 -5.86 20.71 -1.32
CA CYS A 99 -5.55 21.71 -0.29
C CYS A 99 -4.62 22.82 -0.80
N ARG A 100 -3.85 22.60 -1.88
CA ARG A 100 -3.06 23.67 -2.52
C ARG A 100 -3.92 24.70 -3.26
N PHE A 101 -5.16 24.34 -3.58
CA PHE A 101 -6.12 25.18 -4.30
C PHE A 101 -7.27 25.67 -3.41
N VAL A 102 -7.41 25.11 -2.20
CA VAL A 102 -8.56 25.31 -1.33
C VAL A 102 -8.12 25.98 -0.02
N GLU A 103 -8.65 27.18 0.23
CA GLU A 103 -8.51 27.88 1.50
C GLU A 103 -9.71 27.62 2.43
N GLN A 104 -9.49 27.73 3.75
CA GLN A 104 -10.43 27.32 4.79
C GLN A 104 -11.77 28.11 4.80
N LYS A 105 -11.87 29.20 4.02
CA LYS A 105 -13.04 30.11 3.97
C LYS A 105 -13.52 30.43 2.55
N LEU A 106 -13.40 29.48 1.61
CA LEU A 106 -13.94 29.67 0.26
C LEU A 106 -15.47 29.59 0.24
N LYS A 107 -16.12 30.47 -0.51
CA LYS A 107 -17.53 30.32 -0.88
C LYS A 107 -17.68 29.11 -1.80
N LEU A 108 -18.85 28.47 -1.79
CA LEU A 108 -19.07 27.23 -2.56
C LEU A 108 -18.74 27.37 -4.06
N TYR A 109 -19.11 28.50 -4.68
CA TYR A 109 -18.80 28.72 -6.09
C TYR A 109 -17.30 28.90 -6.35
N ASP A 110 -16.56 29.52 -5.43
CA ASP A 110 -15.11 29.66 -5.53
C ASP A 110 -14.43 28.29 -5.33
N PHE A 111 -14.94 27.47 -4.41
CA PHE A 111 -14.48 26.09 -4.22
C PHE A 111 -14.62 25.26 -5.50
N ILE A 112 -15.79 25.28 -6.15
CA ILE A 112 -16.01 24.56 -7.42
C ILE A 112 -15.02 25.03 -8.49
N ARG A 113 -14.79 26.35 -8.61
CA ARG A 113 -13.82 26.90 -9.57
C ARG A 113 -12.40 26.39 -9.29
N GLN A 114 -11.99 26.29 -8.03
CA GLN A 114 -10.68 25.77 -7.65
C GLN A 114 -10.53 24.27 -7.93
N ILE A 115 -11.57 23.46 -7.69
CA ILE A 115 -11.60 22.05 -8.08
C ILE A 115 -11.44 21.89 -9.59
N HIS A 116 -12.18 22.67 -10.38
CA HIS A 116 -12.06 22.64 -11.85
C HIS A 116 -10.65 23.00 -12.31
N ARG A 117 -10.02 23.99 -11.68
CA ARG A 117 -8.63 24.36 -11.96
C ARG A 117 -7.66 23.23 -11.63
N ALA A 118 -7.80 22.60 -10.46
CA ALA A 118 -6.97 21.45 -10.07
C ALA A 118 -7.13 20.29 -11.08
N MET A 119 -8.35 19.99 -11.50
CA MET A 119 -8.62 18.97 -12.52
C MET A 119 -8.00 19.33 -13.88
N TYR A 120 -8.06 20.60 -14.29
CA TYR A 120 -7.41 21.06 -15.51
C TYR A 120 -5.90 20.85 -15.45
N CYS A 121 -5.25 21.21 -14.34
CA CYS A 121 -3.82 20.98 -14.16
C CYS A 121 -3.44 19.49 -14.22
N ILE A 122 -4.25 18.60 -13.62
CA ILE A 122 -4.04 17.15 -13.69
C ILE A 122 -4.13 16.66 -15.14
N ARG A 123 -5.21 17.00 -15.84
CA ARG A 123 -5.41 16.58 -17.24
C ARG A 123 -4.33 17.11 -18.17
N HIS A 124 -3.94 18.37 -18.00
CA HIS A 124 -2.85 18.94 -18.80
C HIS A 124 -1.54 18.17 -18.60
N LYS A 125 -1.25 17.77 -17.36
CA LYS A 125 -0.06 16.97 -17.06
C LYS A 125 -0.16 15.56 -17.66
N GLU A 126 -1.33 14.93 -17.60
CA GLU A 126 -1.58 13.64 -18.25
C GLU A 126 -1.34 13.71 -19.76
N VAL A 127 -1.88 14.74 -20.44
CA VAL A 127 -1.68 14.95 -21.87
C VAL A 127 -0.19 15.17 -22.20
N GLN A 128 0.54 15.91 -21.38
CA GLN A 128 1.98 16.09 -21.56
C GLN A 128 2.74 14.76 -21.39
N ASP A 129 2.44 13.99 -20.35
CA ASP A 129 3.05 12.68 -20.10
C ASP A 129 2.75 11.69 -21.25
N GLU A 130 1.53 11.72 -21.81
CA GLU A 130 1.13 10.92 -22.97
C GLU A 130 1.87 11.36 -24.24
N TYR A 131 1.94 12.66 -24.50
CA TYR A 131 2.68 13.21 -25.63
C TYR A 131 4.15 12.79 -25.58
N GLU A 132 4.82 12.96 -24.43
CA GLU A 132 6.20 12.52 -24.23
C GLU A 132 6.35 11.01 -24.45
N THR A 133 5.39 10.20 -23.98
CA THR A 133 5.42 8.74 -24.15
C THR A 133 5.31 8.34 -25.63
N ASN A 134 4.41 8.96 -26.38
CA ASN A 134 4.14 8.60 -27.78
C ASN A 134 5.19 9.13 -28.77
N HIS A 135 5.88 10.22 -28.44
CA HIS A 135 6.79 10.90 -29.37
C HIS A 135 8.28 10.75 -29.00
N THR A 136 8.60 10.04 -27.92
CA THR A 136 10.00 9.74 -27.56
C THR A 136 10.22 8.24 -27.45
N ALA A 137 11.40 7.76 -27.85
CA ALA A 137 11.81 6.39 -27.59
C ALA A 137 12.53 6.30 -26.23
N PRO A 138 12.25 5.29 -25.39
CA PRO A 138 12.94 5.13 -24.13
C PRO A 138 14.33 4.55 -24.39
N VAL A 139 15.37 5.20 -23.86
CA VAL A 139 16.72 4.59 -23.81
C VAL A 139 16.72 3.56 -22.70
N LEU A 140 17.00 2.30 -23.00
CA LEU A 140 17.09 1.23 -22.01
C LEU A 140 18.39 1.39 -21.19
N THR A 141 18.28 1.45 -19.87
CA THR A 141 19.43 1.77 -18.99
C THR A 141 19.66 0.75 -17.89
N THR A 142 18.77 -0.20 -17.69
CA THR A 142 18.86 -1.19 -16.60
C THR A 142 19.51 -2.50 -17.06
N HIS A 143 19.90 -3.36 -16.11
CA HIS A 143 20.49 -4.68 -16.41
C HIS A 143 19.46 -5.67 -16.98
N LEU A 144 18.17 -5.50 -16.71
CA LEU A 144 17.08 -6.34 -17.24
C LEU A 144 16.41 -5.67 -18.45
N GLN A 145 17.20 -5.40 -19.50
CA GLN A 145 16.75 -4.64 -20.67
C GLN A 145 15.50 -5.22 -21.36
N SER A 146 15.37 -6.55 -21.43
CA SER A 146 14.22 -7.21 -22.05
C SER A 146 12.91 -6.89 -21.30
N ILE A 147 12.96 -6.90 -19.97
CA ILE A 147 11.82 -6.59 -19.11
C ILE A 147 11.52 -5.09 -19.16
N GLU A 148 12.56 -4.26 -19.11
CA GLU A 148 12.44 -2.80 -19.22
C GLU A 148 11.79 -2.40 -20.56
N LYS A 149 12.20 -3.02 -21.67
CA LYS A 149 11.63 -2.78 -22.99
C LYS A 149 10.14 -3.08 -23.00
N HIS A 150 9.75 -4.25 -22.53
CA HIS A 150 8.34 -4.64 -22.47
C HIS A 150 7.53 -3.69 -21.57
N ALA A 151 8.05 -3.32 -20.40
CA ALA A 151 7.42 -2.34 -19.52
C ALA A 151 7.25 -0.97 -20.21
N SER A 152 8.18 -0.58 -21.08
CA SER A 152 8.13 0.69 -21.81
C SER A 152 7.06 0.74 -22.91
N GLU A 153 6.57 -0.42 -23.36
CA GLU A 153 5.47 -0.57 -24.32
C GLU A 153 4.10 -0.51 -23.63
N ILE A 154 4.04 -0.86 -22.34
CA ILE A 154 2.80 -0.91 -21.53
C ILE A 154 2.59 0.38 -20.73
N TYR A 155 3.65 0.94 -20.16
CA TYR A 155 3.57 2.03 -19.19
C TYR A 155 3.97 3.39 -19.78
N THR A 156 3.35 4.46 -19.28
CA THR A 156 3.79 5.83 -19.57
C THR A 156 5.23 6.05 -19.09
N ARG A 157 5.93 7.03 -19.68
CA ARG A 157 7.32 7.37 -19.31
C ARG A 157 7.48 7.65 -17.82
N ASN A 158 6.47 8.26 -17.21
CA ASN A 158 6.46 8.57 -15.78
C ASN A 158 6.42 7.29 -14.92
N VAL A 159 5.58 6.32 -15.27
CA VAL A 159 5.51 5.02 -14.57
C VAL A 159 6.73 4.15 -14.85
N LEU A 160 7.28 4.19 -16.06
CA LEU A 160 8.50 3.46 -16.43
C LEU A 160 9.69 3.83 -15.52
N LYS A 161 9.79 5.09 -15.09
CA LYS A 161 10.82 5.52 -14.11
C LYS A 161 10.72 4.73 -12.82
N TRP A 162 9.52 4.46 -12.33
CA TRP A 162 9.32 3.70 -11.08
C TRP A 162 9.68 2.24 -11.28
N PHE A 163 9.27 1.68 -12.41
CA PHE A 163 9.64 0.31 -12.77
C PHE A 163 11.16 0.10 -12.86
N ARG A 164 11.89 1.09 -13.39
CA ARG A 164 13.37 1.08 -13.39
C ARG A 164 13.96 1.07 -11.98
N MET A 165 13.40 1.84 -11.05
CA MET A 165 13.88 1.84 -9.66
C MET A 165 13.72 0.46 -9.02
N GLU A 166 12.62 -0.24 -9.30
CA GLU A 166 12.41 -1.61 -8.81
C GLU A 166 13.40 -2.60 -9.44
N ILE A 167 13.65 -2.52 -10.76
CA ILE A 167 14.69 -3.32 -11.41
C ILE A 167 16.04 -3.07 -10.74
N LEU A 168 16.46 -1.80 -10.63
CA LEU A 168 17.75 -1.46 -10.01
C LEU A 168 17.82 -1.90 -8.53
N GLY A 169 16.70 -1.86 -7.82
CA GLY A 169 16.58 -2.40 -6.47
C GLY A 169 16.81 -3.91 -6.41
N GLU A 170 16.28 -4.66 -7.39
CA GLU A 170 16.53 -6.10 -7.53
C GLU A 170 18.02 -6.42 -7.73
N ALA A 171 18.78 -5.58 -8.44
CA ALA A 171 20.22 -5.78 -8.62
C ALA A 171 21.00 -5.81 -7.29
N THR A 172 20.43 -5.28 -6.20
CA THR A 172 21.03 -5.31 -4.87
C THR A 172 20.79 -6.62 -4.11
N LEU A 173 19.91 -7.49 -4.62
CA LEU A 173 19.53 -8.74 -4.00
C LEU A 173 20.42 -9.88 -4.50
N ILE A 174 20.91 -10.69 -3.57
CA ILE A 174 21.74 -11.86 -3.84
C ILE A 174 20.96 -13.09 -3.37
N MET A 175 20.78 -14.06 -4.27
CA MET A 175 20.11 -15.31 -3.95
C MET A 175 21.09 -16.25 -3.23
N LEU A 176 20.78 -16.56 -1.96
CA LEU A 176 21.59 -17.44 -1.11
C LEU A 176 21.16 -18.90 -1.20
N GLY A 177 19.89 -19.17 -1.51
CA GLY A 177 19.38 -20.53 -1.66
C GLY A 177 17.91 -20.59 -2.04
N CYS A 178 17.46 -21.78 -2.43
CA CYS A 178 16.07 -22.09 -2.73
C CYS A 178 15.68 -23.39 -2.02
N ALA A 179 14.62 -23.35 -1.22
CA ALA A 179 14.00 -24.53 -0.62
C ALA A 179 12.64 -24.80 -1.27
N LYS A 180 12.39 -26.05 -1.64
CA LYS A 180 11.09 -26.48 -2.16
C LYS A 180 10.26 -27.09 -1.02
N THR A 181 9.04 -26.61 -0.87
CA THR A 181 8.01 -27.26 -0.03
C THR A 181 6.97 -27.91 -0.93
N ALA A 182 6.08 -28.72 -0.35
CA ALA A 182 5.03 -29.42 -1.11
C ALA A 182 4.19 -28.49 -2.02
N ASN A 183 4.02 -27.22 -1.62
CA ASN A 183 3.14 -26.27 -2.30
C ASN A 183 3.83 -24.95 -2.71
N SER A 184 5.10 -24.72 -2.39
CA SER A 184 5.77 -23.45 -2.71
C SER A 184 7.29 -23.54 -2.78
N ASN A 185 7.89 -22.63 -3.55
CA ASN A 185 9.34 -22.38 -3.55
C ASN A 185 9.63 -21.23 -2.59
N ILE A 186 10.57 -21.44 -1.68
CA ILE A 186 11.07 -20.44 -0.74
C ILE A 186 12.44 -20.01 -1.23
N TYR A 187 12.58 -18.74 -1.60
CA TYR A 187 13.85 -18.13 -1.99
C TYR A 187 14.44 -17.37 -0.80
N ILE A 188 15.70 -17.65 -0.47
CA ILE A 188 16.44 -16.95 0.57
C ILE A 188 17.30 -15.91 -0.14
N LEU A 189 17.03 -14.63 0.13
CA LEU A 189 17.71 -13.49 -0.47
C LEU A 189 18.45 -12.72 0.62
N THR A 190 19.63 -12.20 0.31
CA THR A 190 20.30 -11.15 1.10
C THR A 190 20.41 -9.88 0.27
N LYS A 191 20.58 -8.73 0.94
CA LYS A 191 20.79 -7.44 0.27
C LYS A 191 22.22 -6.98 0.51
N PHE A 192 22.94 -6.65 -0.56
CA PHE A 192 24.27 -6.06 -0.43
C PHE A 192 24.14 -4.69 0.27
N GLN A 193 24.77 -4.54 1.44
CA GLN A 193 24.92 -3.25 2.12
C GLN A 193 26.36 -2.78 1.90
N HIS A 194 26.54 -1.57 1.37
CA HIS A 194 27.86 -0.94 1.39
C HIS A 194 28.29 -0.76 2.86
N PRO A 195 29.56 -1.00 3.22
CA PRO A 195 30.08 -0.59 4.51
C PRO A 195 30.00 0.93 4.60
N GLU A 196 29.45 1.43 5.71
CA GLU A 196 29.42 2.87 6.06
C GLU A 196 30.84 3.44 6.24
#